data_AF-A0A177C2P8-F1
#
_entry.id   AF-A0A177C2P8-F1
#
_cell.length_a   1.000
_cell.length_b   1.000
_cell.length_c   1.000
_cell.angle_alpha   90.00
_cell.angle_beta   90.00
_cell.angle_gamma   90.00
#
_symmetry.space_group_name_H-M   'P 1'
#
loop_
_entity.id
_entity.type
_entity.pdbx_description
1 polymer ?
#
loop_
_entity_poly.entity_id
_entity_poly.type
_entity_poly.pdbx_seq_one_letter_code
_entity_poly.pdbx_strand_id
1 'polypeptide(L)'
;MCEVYMSTHDGGECYASVECDEDNGGKKEYKNFPNCRVGGHSRFEDDRIGPFSIEFSERDGEGQGEGLTTPNLRLKYLNEWEPIAVNSEAQRQSTDGSAGEYGKAFLCKYGNYKASIIGSHISNQRTKKYSCGVPRAGLQSEDGTLDSNMPEDKKGYRSGTCSFHVKQFQKPDPSRDDYALEISSVKDANEKKIGGKGKAGPDVVLKTKLPKTISFKTGNVDADPVSFQYGDDKWTSDDEGRCSVGKYDSGDREMDCTFKCD
;
A
#
# COMPACT_ATOMS: atom_id res chain seq x y z
N MET A 1 -0.84 -1.71 4.18
CA MET A 1 -1.27 -2.82 3.28
C MET A 1 -2.78 -2.74 3.08
N CYS A 2 -3.40 -3.51 2.17
CA CYS A 2 -4.86 -3.65 2.09
C CYS A 2 -5.30 -5.11 2.24
N GLU A 3 -6.49 -5.33 2.76
CA GLU A 3 -7.17 -6.62 2.86
C GLU A 3 -8.39 -6.63 1.91
N VAL A 4 -8.41 -7.59 0.97
CA VAL A 4 -9.58 -7.91 0.16
C VAL A 4 -10.33 -9.05 0.84
N TYR A 5 -11.45 -8.72 1.48
CA TYR A 5 -12.38 -9.71 2.02
C TYR A 5 -13.40 -10.11 0.97
N MET A 6 -13.74 -11.39 0.93
CA MET A 6 -14.70 -12.00 0.02
C MET A 6 -15.59 -12.97 0.78
N SER A 7 -16.89 -12.93 0.54
CA SER A 7 -17.80 -13.93 1.10
C SER A 7 -18.93 -14.28 0.17
N THR A 8 -19.40 -15.51 0.28
CA THR A 8 -20.58 -16.00 -0.44
C THR A 8 -21.55 -16.62 0.55
N HIS A 9 -22.84 -16.43 0.32
CA HIS A 9 -23.91 -17.09 1.06
C HIS A 9 -24.87 -17.78 0.08
N ASP A 10 -25.17 -19.04 0.37
CA ASP A 10 -26.09 -19.89 -0.38
C ASP A 10 -25.79 -20.04 -1.90
N GLY A 11 -24.59 -19.67 -2.32
CA GLY A 11 -24.15 -19.70 -3.71
C GLY A 11 -24.76 -18.63 -4.60
N GLY A 12 -25.56 -17.71 -4.03
CA GLY A 12 -26.26 -16.65 -4.77
C GLY A 12 -26.04 -15.24 -4.24
N GLU A 13 -25.47 -15.10 -3.03
CA GLU A 13 -25.17 -13.80 -2.43
C GLU A 13 -23.67 -13.62 -2.28
N CYS A 14 -23.06 -12.80 -3.14
CA CYS A 14 -21.63 -12.51 -3.07
C CYS A 14 -21.40 -11.11 -2.52
N TYR A 15 -20.37 -10.99 -1.70
CA TYR A 15 -19.92 -9.75 -1.09
C TYR A 15 -18.40 -9.67 -1.13
N ALA A 16 -17.88 -8.47 -1.32
CA ALA A 16 -16.48 -8.18 -1.08
C ALA A 16 -16.32 -6.84 -0.37
N SER A 17 -15.17 -6.66 0.26
CA SER A 17 -14.74 -5.36 0.76
C SER A 17 -13.23 -5.22 0.67
N VAL A 18 -12.77 -3.98 0.56
CA VAL A 18 -11.36 -3.63 0.63
C VAL A 18 -11.16 -2.70 1.83
N GLU A 19 -10.24 -3.07 2.71
CA GLU A 19 -9.87 -2.32 3.91
C GLU A 19 -8.36 -2.11 3.92
N CYS A 20 -7.86 -0.92 4.26
CA CYS A 20 -6.42 -0.64 4.25
C CYS A 20 -6.00 0.05 5.55
N ASP A 21 -4.85 -0.36 6.09
CA ASP A 21 -4.26 0.19 7.31
C ASP A 21 -3.66 1.57 6.99
N GLU A 22 -4.38 2.68 7.25
CA GLU A 22 -3.90 4.09 7.40
C GLU A 22 -5.07 5.10 7.40
N ASP A 23 -4.81 6.33 7.89
CA ASP A 23 -5.74 7.43 8.29
C ASP A 23 -6.83 7.89 7.30
N ASN A 24 -6.97 7.27 6.14
CA ASN A 24 -8.06 7.53 5.19
C ASN A 24 -8.46 6.30 4.34
N GLY A 25 -7.99 5.10 4.69
CA GLY A 25 -8.30 3.89 3.94
C GLY A 25 -9.77 3.50 4.12
N GLY A 26 -10.20 3.32 5.37
CA GLY A 26 -11.53 2.84 5.72
C GLY A 26 -11.89 1.51 5.06
N LYS A 27 -13.12 1.04 5.30
CA LYS A 27 -13.66 -0.15 4.63
C LYS A 27 -14.57 0.28 3.49
N LYS A 28 -14.24 -0.13 2.27
CA LYS A 28 -15.11 0.06 1.10
C LYS A 28 -15.79 -1.26 0.76
N GLU A 29 -17.12 -1.25 0.73
CA GLU A 29 -17.92 -2.45 0.48
C GLU A 29 -18.40 -2.53 -0.97
N TYR A 30 -18.33 -3.72 -1.54
CA TYR A 30 -18.82 -4.06 -2.87
C TYR A 30 -19.96 -5.05 -2.73
N LYS A 31 -21.18 -4.51 -2.72
CA LYS A 31 -22.44 -5.26 -2.72
C LYS A 31 -22.94 -5.41 -4.16
N ASN A 32 -23.72 -6.46 -4.42
CA ASN A 32 -24.31 -6.74 -5.75
C ASN A 32 -23.28 -7.12 -6.81
N PHE A 33 -22.65 -8.28 -6.63
CA PHE A 33 -21.78 -8.85 -7.67
C PHE A 33 -22.58 -9.06 -8.96
N PRO A 34 -22.20 -8.43 -10.09
CA PRO A 34 -22.94 -8.55 -11.33
C PRO A 34 -22.99 -10.01 -11.84
N ASN A 35 -22.00 -10.82 -11.46
CA ASN A 35 -21.91 -12.23 -11.85
C ASN A 35 -21.62 -13.12 -10.63
N CYS A 36 -22.50 -13.12 -9.61
CA CYS A 36 -22.40 -14.07 -8.50
C CYS A 36 -22.88 -15.48 -8.91
N ARG A 37 -22.03 -16.21 -9.64
CA ARG A 37 -22.25 -17.59 -10.06
C ARG A 37 -20.91 -18.26 -10.36
N VAL A 38 -20.91 -19.58 -10.51
CA VAL A 38 -19.73 -20.34 -10.95
C VAL A 38 -19.22 -19.81 -12.30
N GLY A 39 -17.92 -19.55 -12.40
CA GLY A 39 -17.27 -18.94 -13.58
C GLY A 39 -17.69 -17.49 -13.85
N GLY A 40 -18.47 -16.89 -12.95
CA GLY A 40 -18.92 -15.51 -13.05
C GLY A 40 -17.80 -14.55 -12.65
N HIS A 41 -17.38 -13.70 -13.57
CA HIS A 41 -16.39 -12.66 -13.29
C HIS A 41 -17.08 -11.37 -12.85
N SER A 42 -16.81 -10.93 -11.63
CA SER A 42 -17.22 -9.61 -11.14
C SER A 42 -16.01 -8.69 -11.09
N ARG A 43 -16.07 -7.56 -11.81
CA ARG A 43 -15.02 -6.54 -11.84
C ARG A 43 -15.41 -5.36 -10.97
N PHE A 44 -14.42 -4.79 -10.30
CA PHE A 44 -14.55 -3.71 -9.34
C PHE A 44 -13.43 -2.70 -9.52
N GLU A 45 -13.67 -1.49 -9.04
CA GLU A 45 -12.71 -0.38 -9.08
C GLU A 45 -12.50 0.14 -7.65
N ASP A 46 -11.27 0.00 -7.17
CA ASP A 46 -10.81 0.58 -5.92
C ASP A 46 -9.66 1.54 -6.19
N ASP A 47 -9.75 2.75 -5.70
CA ASP A 47 -8.72 3.79 -5.82
C ASP A 47 -7.44 3.43 -5.07
N ARG A 48 -7.50 2.53 -4.08
CA ARG A 48 -6.36 2.17 -3.22
C ARG A 48 -5.61 0.94 -3.69
N ILE A 49 -6.25 0.02 -4.41
CA ILE A 49 -5.62 -1.22 -4.95
C ILE A 49 -5.73 -1.35 -6.48
N GLY A 50 -6.43 -0.41 -7.11
CA GLY A 50 -6.71 -0.39 -8.55
C GLY A 50 -7.88 -1.28 -8.96
N PRO A 51 -8.06 -1.47 -10.28
CA PRO A 51 -9.04 -2.40 -10.82
C PRO A 51 -8.76 -3.83 -10.35
N PHE A 52 -9.79 -4.52 -9.89
CA PHE A 52 -9.68 -5.91 -9.47
C PHE A 52 -10.91 -6.72 -9.88
N SER A 53 -10.79 -8.04 -9.85
CA SER A 53 -11.90 -8.94 -10.15
C SER A 53 -11.88 -10.17 -9.29
N ILE A 54 -13.08 -10.69 -9.02
CA ILE A 54 -13.28 -11.92 -8.28
C ILE A 54 -14.11 -12.85 -9.17
N GLU A 55 -13.65 -14.09 -9.25
CA GLU A 55 -14.32 -15.20 -9.91
C GLU A 55 -14.36 -16.37 -8.94
N PHE A 56 -15.48 -17.06 -8.84
CA PHE A 56 -15.57 -18.33 -8.11
C PHE A 56 -15.65 -19.47 -9.12
N SER A 57 -14.66 -20.36 -9.13
CA SER A 57 -14.59 -21.43 -10.14
C SER A 57 -15.42 -22.65 -9.80
N GLU A 58 -15.86 -22.79 -8.55
CA GLU A 58 -16.56 -23.97 -8.05
C GLU A 58 -17.79 -23.60 -7.21
N ARG A 59 -18.66 -24.60 -7.03
CA ARG A 59 -19.79 -24.58 -6.10
C ARG A 59 -19.81 -25.93 -5.39
N ASP A 60 -20.02 -25.92 -4.09
CA ASP A 60 -20.22 -27.16 -3.34
C ASP A 60 -21.51 -27.85 -3.81
N GLY A 61 -21.42 -29.16 -4.06
CA GLY A 61 -22.48 -29.97 -4.66
C GLY A 61 -23.67 -30.26 -3.73
N GLU A 62 -24.63 -31.05 -4.22
CA GLU A 62 -25.84 -31.42 -3.48
C GLU A 62 -25.48 -32.12 -2.14
N GLY A 63 -25.92 -31.54 -1.01
CA GLY A 63 -25.65 -32.04 0.33
C GLY A 63 -24.33 -31.56 0.96
N GLN A 64 -23.55 -30.73 0.27
CA GLN A 64 -22.42 -29.98 0.81
C GLN A 64 -22.82 -28.50 0.87
N GLY A 65 -22.46 -27.79 1.94
CA GLY A 65 -23.05 -26.50 2.32
C GLY A 65 -23.13 -25.48 1.18
N GLU A 66 -24.23 -24.75 1.10
CA GLU A 66 -24.54 -23.87 -0.03
C GLU A 66 -23.53 -22.70 -0.13
N GLY A 67 -22.82 -22.57 -1.26
CA GLY A 67 -21.85 -21.48 -1.46
C GLY A 67 -21.02 -21.62 -2.74
N LEU A 68 -20.56 -20.50 -3.29
CA LEU A 68 -19.51 -20.52 -4.31
C LEU A 68 -18.16 -20.60 -3.60
N THR A 69 -17.27 -21.44 -4.13
CA THR A 69 -15.97 -21.76 -3.57
C THR A 69 -14.86 -21.52 -4.59
N THR A 70 -13.62 -21.64 -4.13
CA THR A 70 -12.42 -21.53 -4.96
C THR A 70 -12.35 -20.16 -5.66
N PRO A 71 -12.20 -19.07 -4.87
CA PRO A 71 -12.07 -17.75 -5.43
C PRO A 71 -10.74 -17.61 -6.17
N ASN A 72 -10.81 -16.95 -7.33
CA ASN A 72 -9.66 -16.44 -8.05
C ASN A 72 -9.73 -14.92 -7.97
N LEU A 73 -8.79 -14.34 -7.22
CA LEU A 73 -8.62 -12.89 -7.13
C LEU A 73 -7.64 -12.45 -8.22
N ARG A 74 -7.99 -11.43 -8.98
CA ARG A 74 -7.09 -10.82 -9.99
C ARG A 74 -7.04 -9.33 -9.76
N LEU A 75 -5.84 -8.76 -9.85
CA LEU A 75 -5.59 -7.34 -9.64
C LEU A 75 -4.86 -6.83 -10.86
N LYS A 76 -5.26 -5.68 -11.41
CA LYS A 76 -4.61 -5.14 -12.61
C LYS A 76 -3.15 -4.81 -12.37
N TYR A 77 -2.85 -4.21 -11.22
CA TYR A 77 -1.52 -3.71 -10.90
C TYR A 77 -0.63 -4.74 -10.20
N LEU A 78 -1.17 -5.93 -9.93
CA LEU A 78 -0.40 -7.03 -9.38
C LEU A 78 -0.43 -8.18 -10.38
N ASN A 79 0.71 -8.42 -11.03
CA ASN A 79 0.87 -9.43 -12.08
C ASN A 79 -0.16 -9.35 -13.22
N GLU A 80 -0.58 -8.15 -13.62
CA GLU A 80 -1.38 -7.91 -14.84
C GLU A 80 -2.64 -8.82 -15.01
N TRP A 81 -3.46 -8.96 -13.97
CA TRP A 81 -4.65 -9.84 -13.95
C TRP A 81 -4.39 -11.35 -13.90
N GLU A 82 -3.17 -11.77 -13.56
CA GLU A 82 -2.89 -13.17 -13.23
C GLU A 82 -3.76 -13.63 -12.05
N PRO A 83 -4.40 -14.82 -12.13
CA PRO A 83 -5.25 -15.31 -11.05
C PRO A 83 -4.44 -15.74 -9.83
N ILE A 84 -4.77 -15.15 -8.69
CA ILE A 84 -4.34 -15.61 -7.37
C ILE A 84 -5.37 -16.67 -6.92
N ALA A 85 -4.93 -17.92 -6.85
CA ALA A 85 -5.74 -19.05 -6.39
C ALA A 85 -5.89 -19.00 -4.85
N VAL A 86 -6.95 -18.33 -4.39
CA VAL A 86 -7.13 -17.98 -2.97
C VAL A 86 -7.14 -19.20 -2.05
N ASN A 87 -7.76 -20.31 -2.46
CA ASN A 87 -7.77 -21.54 -1.66
C ASN A 87 -6.37 -22.12 -1.46
N SER A 88 -5.55 -22.16 -2.52
CA SER A 88 -4.19 -22.70 -2.47
C SER A 88 -3.32 -21.87 -1.54
N GLU A 89 -3.40 -20.55 -1.66
CA GLU A 89 -2.66 -19.63 -0.78
C GLU A 89 -3.15 -19.71 0.67
N ALA A 90 -4.47 -19.81 0.89
CA ALA A 90 -5.03 -19.98 2.23
C ALA A 90 -4.69 -21.32 2.88
N GLN A 91 -4.60 -22.38 2.09
CA GLN A 91 -4.14 -23.67 2.58
C GLN A 91 -2.66 -23.62 2.96
N ARG A 92 -1.80 -22.99 2.13
CA ARG A 92 -0.37 -22.82 2.42
C ARG A 92 -0.14 -22.06 3.73
N GLN A 93 -0.87 -20.98 3.97
CA GLN A 93 -0.77 -20.25 5.23
C GLN A 93 -1.20 -21.11 6.43
N SER A 94 -2.25 -21.92 6.28
CA SER A 94 -2.74 -22.76 7.36
C SER A 94 -1.77 -23.87 7.79
N THR A 95 -0.95 -24.37 6.87
CA THR A 95 0.02 -25.44 7.13
C THR A 95 1.32 -24.92 7.74
N ASP A 96 1.71 -23.68 7.44
CA ASP A 96 3.00 -23.13 7.85
C ASP A 96 3.03 -22.62 9.30
N GLY A 97 1.93 -22.75 10.06
CA GLY A 97 1.84 -22.37 11.48
C GLY A 97 2.11 -20.89 11.77
N SER A 98 2.30 -20.10 10.72
CA SER A 98 2.61 -18.67 10.78
C SER A 98 1.31 -17.95 11.10
N ALA A 99 1.04 -17.70 12.39
CA ALA A 99 0.08 -16.68 12.78
C ALA A 99 0.46 -15.42 12.00
N GLY A 100 -0.39 -15.03 11.04
CA GLY A 100 -0.03 -14.09 9.98
C GLY A 100 0.68 -12.87 10.55
N GLU A 101 1.97 -12.75 10.27
CA GLU A 101 2.65 -11.47 10.38
C GLU A 101 1.94 -10.55 9.40
N TYR A 102 1.17 -9.60 9.93
CA TYR A 102 0.76 -8.41 9.18
C TYR A 102 2.02 -7.87 8.49
N GLY A 103 2.04 -7.85 7.15
CA GLY A 103 3.19 -7.36 6.36
C GLY A 103 3.69 -8.28 5.24
N LYS A 104 3.38 -9.59 5.25
CA LYS A 104 3.77 -10.49 4.14
C LYS A 104 2.79 -10.42 2.97
N ALA A 105 3.34 -10.26 1.77
CA ALA A 105 2.68 -9.70 0.61
C ALA A 105 1.50 -10.51 0.02
N PHE A 106 1.40 -11.80 0.33
CA PHE A 106 0.26 -12.65 -0.03
C PHE A 106 -0.14 -13.54 1.15
N LEU A 107 -1.00 -13.01 2.02
CA LEU A 107 -1.64 -13.80 3.06
C LEU A 107 -3.12 -13.89 2.73
N CYS A 108 -3.46 -14.86 1.87
CA CYS A 108 -4.84 -15.31 1.79
C CYS A 108 -5.12 -16.21 2.98
N LYS A 109 -6.23 -15.99 3.67
CA LYS A 109 -6.71 -16.81 4.77
C LYS A 109 -8.18 -17.11 4.57
N TYR A 110 -8.59 -18.26 5.08
CA TYR A 110 -10.00 -18.52 5.31
C TYR A 110 -10.49 -17.61 6.44
N GLY A 111 -11.70 -17.04 6.30
CA GLY A 111 -12.28 -16.21 7.35
C GLY A 111 -12.43 -17.00 8.67
N ASN A 112 -12.46 -16.33 9.82
CA ASN A 112 -12.52 -16.99 11.12
C ASN A 112 -13.70 -17.99 11.21
N TYR A 113 -13.38 -19.28 11.13
CA TYR A 113 -14.26 -20.39 11.45
C TYR A 113 -13.91 -20.85 12.87
N LYS A 114 -14.90 -21.02 13.77
CA LYS A 114 -14.69 -21.36 15.18
C LYS A 114 -14.16 -22.79 15.44
N ALA A 115 -13.40 -23.41 14.54
CA ALA A 115 -13.02 -24.81 14.68
C ALA A 115 -11.63 -25.14 14.09
N SER A 116 -11.04 -26.21 14.61
CA SER A 116 -9.61 -26.56 14.60
C SER A 116 -9.07 -27.23 13.33
N ILE A 117 -9.88 -27.47 12.29
CA ILE A 117 -9.46 -28.18 11.06
C ILE A 117 -10.00 -27.49 9.80
N ILE A 118 -9.13 -26.82 9.04
CA ILE A 118 -9.50 -25.80 8.06
C ILE A 118 -10.19 -26.32 6.78
N GLY A 119 -9.82 -27.52 6.30
CA GLY A 119 -10.35 -28.09 5.04
C GLY A 119 -11.76 -28.72 5.13
N SER A 120 -12.17 -29.18 6.30
CA SER A 120 -13.48 -29.84 6.49
C SER A 120 -14.61 -28.87 6.82
N HIS A 121 -14.31 -27.58 7.06
CA HIS A 121 -15.32 -26.59 7.45
C HIS A 121 -15.87 -25.79 6.29
N ILE A 122 -15.07 -25.39 5.29
CA ILE A 122 -15.62 -24.64 4.17
C ILE A 122 -16.73 -25.42 3.47
N SER A 123 -16.51 -26.71 3.17
CA SER A 123 -17.49 -27.56 2.50
C SER A 123 -18.81 -27.75 3.27
N ASN A 124 -18.84 -27.47 4.57
CA ASN A 124 -20.01 -27.68 5.42
C ASN A 124 -20.75 -26.39 5.82
N GLN A 125 -20.21 -25.21 5.48
CA GLN A 125 -20.80 -23.92 5.87
C GLN A 125 -21.64 -23.32 4.75
N ARG A 126 -22.79 -22.74 5.08
CA ARG A 126 -23.61 -21.96 4.13
C ARG A 126 -23.02 -20.59 3.79
N THR A 127 -22.03 -20.15 4.57
CA THR A 127 -21.30 -18.90 4.31
C THR A 127 -19.83 -19.21 4.13
N LYS A 128 -19.30 -18.95 2.93
CA LYS A 128 -17.88 -19.05 2.64
C LYS A 128 -17.24 -17.68 2.83
N LYS A 129 -16.08 -17.61 3.45
CA LYS A 129 -15.37 -16.37 3.78
C LYS A 129 -13.89 -16.54 3.50
N TYR A 130 -13.34 -15.55 2.82
CA TYR A 130 -11.93 -15.48 2.43
C TYR A 130 -11.46 -14.06 2.67
N SER A 131 -10.18 -13.92 2.97
CA SER A 131 -9.50 -12.63 3.03
C SER A 131 -8.14 -12.80 2.39
N CYS A 132 -7.68 -11.81 1.63
CA CYS A 132 -6.33 -11.77 1.07
C CYS A 132 -5.68 -10.42 1.35
N GLY A 133 -4.50 -10.43 1.94
CA GLY A 133 -3.61 -9.27 1.94
C GLY A 133 -3.12 -8.97 0.52
N VAL A 134 -3.19 -7.70 0.11
CA VAL A 134 -2.71 -7.19 -1.17
C VAL A 134 -1.94 -5.88 -0.97
N PRO A 135 -0.92 -5.58 -1.78
CA PRO A 135 -0.27 -4.28 -1.76
C PRO A 135 -1.25 -3.20 -2.24
N ARG A 136 -1.02 -1.96 -1.78
CA ARG A 136 -1.70 -0.80 -2.35
C ARG A 136 -1.25 -0.60 -3.80
N ALA A 137 -2.11 -0.02 -4.61
CA ALA A 137 -1.80 0.39 -5.97
C ALA A 137 -0.54 1.27 -5.96
N GLY A 138 0.50 0.87 -6.69
CA GLY A 138 1.77 1.59 -6.74
C GLY A 138 2.78 1.18 -5.67
N LEU A 139 2.40 0.53 -4.57
CA LEU A 139 3.36 0.20 -3.51
C LEU A 139 4.04 -1.15 -3.73
N GLN A 140 5.33 -1.22 -3.40
CA GLN A 140 6.01 -2.50 -3.19
C GLN A 140 5.62 -3.05 -1.81
N SER A 141 5.49 -4.37 -1.70
CA SER A 141 5.39 -5.02 -0.40
C SER A 141 6.67 -4.80 0.41
N GLU A 142 6.58 -4.83 1.73
CA GLU A 142 7.74 -4.62 2.62
C GLU A 142 8.86 -5.65 2.37
N ASP A 143 8.51 -6.85 1.92
CA ASP A 143 9.45 -7.91 1.55
C ASP A 143 9.98 -7.81 0.10
N GLY A 144 9.54 -6.81 -0.67
CA GLY A 144 9.93 -6.57 -2.06
C GLY A 144 9.49 -7.66 -3.05
N THR A 145 8.69 -8.63 -2.60
CA THR A 145 8.25 -9.76 -3.45
C THR A 145 7.09 -9.40 -4.37
N LEU A 146 6.34 -8.34 -4.05
CA LEU A 146 5.23 -7.84 -4.84
C LEU A 146 5.38 -6.39 -5.16
N ASP A 147 5.40 -6.12 -6.46
CA ASP A 147 5.39 -4.78 -7.00
C ASP A 147 4.01 -4.51 -7.59
N SER A 148 3.29 -3.58 -6.97
CA SER A 148 2.06 -3.05 -7.53
C SER A 148 2.42 -2.07 -8.65
N ASN A 149 2.70 -2.61 -9.84
CA ASN A 149 3.20 -1.91 -11.02
C ASN A 149 2.14 -1.00 -11.66
N MET A 150 1.71 0.05 -10.96
CA MET A 150 0.92 1.09 -11.59
C MET A 150 1.73 1.79 -12.69
N PRO A 151 1.15 2.06 -13.87
CA PRO A 151 1.87 2.65 -14.97
C PRO A 151 2.36 4.06 -14.66
N GLU A 152 3.64 4.30 -14.96
CA GLU A 152 4.26 5.62 -14.96
C GLU A 152 3.77 6.47 -16.14
N ASP A 153 3.90 7.78 -16.01
CA ASP A 153 3.69 8.71 -17.11
C ASP A 153 4.85 8.67 -18.13
N LYS A 154 4.78 9.51 -19.17
CA LYS A 154 5.84 9.60 -20.21
C LYS A 154 7.19 10.09 -19.67
N LYS A 155 7.23 10.70 -18.47
CA LYS A 155 8.45 11.16 -17.80
C LYS A 155 9.01 10.11 -16.83
N GLY A 156 8.33 8.98 -16.69
CA GLY A 156 8.78 7.85 -15.89
C GLY A 156 8.59 8.07 -14.38
N TYR A 157 7.53 8.78 -13.98
CA TYR A 157 7.05 8.87 -12.60
C TYR A 157 5.53 8.70 -12.53
N ARG A 158 5.01 8.38 -11.34
CA ARG A 158 3.58 8.36 -11.05
C ARG A 158 3.15 9.62 -10.28
N SER A 159 2.14 10.31 -10.82
CA SER A 159 1.50 11.44 -10.11
C SER A 159 0.61 10.97 -8.97
N GLY A 160 0.41 11.84 -7.97
CA GLY A 160 -0.36 11.53 -6.77
C GLY A 160 0.29 12.07 -5.51
N THR A 161 0.28 11.29 -4.43
CA THR A 161 1.00 11.63 -3.20
C THR A 161 2.41 11.08 -3.29
N CYS A 162 3.39 11.95 -3.51
CA CYS A 162 4.80 11.64 -3.44
C CYS A 162 5.32 11.83 -2.01
N SER A 163 6.51 11.29 -1.73
CA SER A 163 7.20 11.48 -0.46
C SER A 163 8.69 11.78 -0.65
N PHE A 164 9.30 12.35 0.39
CA PHE A 164 10.75 12.44 0.48
C PHE A 164 11.19 12.23 1.92
N HIS A 165 12.42 11.76 2.06
CA HIS A 165 13.11 11.63 3.33
C HIS A 165 14.29 12.59 3.38
N VAL A 166 14.36 13.39 4.44
CA VAL A 166 15.38 14.41 4.66
C VAL A 166 16.04 14.19 6.02
N LYS A 167 17.36 14.23 6.04
CA LYS A 167 18.17 14.29 7.25
C LYS A 167 18.77 15.69 7.37
N GLN A 168 18.50 16.36 8.48
CA GLN A 168 19.09 17.66 8.80
C GLN A 168 20.19 17.47 9.85
N PHE A 169 21.40 17.86 9.51
CA PHE A 169 22.53 17.86 10.43
C PHE A 169 22.55 19.15 11.25
N GLN A 170 22.77 19.04 12.55
CA GLN A 170 23.08 20.19 13.42
C GLN A 170 24.36 20.87 12.95
N LYS A 171 24.51 22.15 13.30
CA LYS A 171 25.80 22.81 13.18
C LYS A 171 26.80 22.10 14.08
N PRO A 172 28.00 21.73 13.58
CA PRO A 172 29.04 21.20 14.45
C PRO A 172 29.41 22.28 15.48
N ASP A 173 29.34 22.00 16.78
CA ASP A 173 29.90 22.89 17.81
C ASP A 173 31.43 22.66 17.89
N PRO A 174 32.32 23.66 17.76
CA PRO A 174 32.14 25.13 17.73
C PRO A 174 32.17 25.78 16.33
N SER A 175 31.94 25.00 15.27
CA SER A 175 32.00 25.47 13.88
C SER A 175 30.87 26.45 13.54
N ARG A 176 31.20 27.44 12.70
CA ARG A 176 30.25 28.39 12.09
C ARG A 176 29.69 27.90 10.76
N ASP A 177 29.92 26.64 10.40
CA ASP A 177 29.44 26.10 9.14
C ASP A 177 27.91 26.21 9.05
N ASP A 178 27.42 26.41 7.83
CA ASP A 178 25.99 26.41 7.57
C ASP A 178 25.40 25.01 7.83
N TYR A 179 24.10 24.96 8.09
CA TYR A 179 23.38 23.69 8.18
C TYR A 179 23.57 22.87 6.91
N ALA A 180 23.52 21.55 7.07
CA ALA A 180 23.53 20.63 5.97
C ALA A 180 22.24 19.82 5.92
N LEU A 181 21.78 19.56 4.70
CA LEU A 181 20.67 18.66 4.42
C LEU A 181 21.16 17.49 3.59
N GLU A 182 20.64 16.31 3.88
CA GLU A 182 20.71 15.15 3.02
C GLU A 182 19.29 14.73 2.63
N ILE A 183 19.02 14.64 1.33
CA ILE A 183 17.74 14.21 0.78
C ILE A 183 17.94 12.76 0.33
N SER A 184 17.78 11.80 1.23
CA SER A 184 18.13 10.40 0.98
C SER A 184 17.30 9.79 -0.17
N SER A 185 16.04 10.20 -0.28
CA SER A 185 15.14 9.80 -1.36
C SER A 185 14.03 10.81 -1.62
N VAL A 186 13.67 10.94 -2.89
CA VAL A 186 12.35 11.41 -3.33
C VAL A 186 11.69 10.25 -4.04
N LYS A 187 10.51 9.87 -3.58
CA LYS A 187 9.73 8.76 -4.09
C LYS A 187 8.47 9.28 -4.78
N ASP A 188 8.09 8.64 -5.88
CA ASP A 188 6.84 8.95 -6.55
C ASP A 188 5.64 8.31 -5.82
N ALA A 189 4.42 8.44 -6.37
CA ALA A 189 3.24 7.82 -5.77
C ALA A 189 3.26 6.27 -5.84
N ASN A 190 4.22 5.68 -6.55
CA ASN A 190 4.51 4.25 -6.52
C ASN A 190 5.65 3.89 -5.55
N GLU A 191 6.02 4.80 -4.64
CA GLU A 191 7.19 4.66 -3.78
C GLU A 191 8.53 4.44 -4.51
N LYS A 192 8.55 4.60 -5.84
CA LYS A 192 9.76 4.42 -6.63
C LYS A 192 10.65 5.62 -6.44
N LYS A 193 11.93 5.38 -6.12
CA LYS A 193 12.91 6.45 -6.01
C LYS A 193 13.09 7.15 -7.36
N ILE A 194 12.67 8.42 -7.42
CA ILE A 194 12.77 9.31 -8.58
C ILE A 194 13.76 10.45 -8.39
N GLY A 195 14.37 10.54 -7.21
CA GLY A 195 15.36 11.55 -6.89
C GLY A 195 16.05 11.34 -5.54
N GLY A 196 17.01 12.21 -5.26
CA GLY A 196 17.75 12.26 -4.02
C GLY A 196 19.04 13.07 -4.18
N LYS A 197 19.60 13.50 -3.06
CA LYS A 197 20.86 14.22 -2.98
C LYS A 197 21.50 13.83 -1.66
N GLY A 198 22.72 13.29 -1.70
CA GLY A 198 23.50 13.10 -0.48
C GLY A 198 23.73 14.43 0.26
N LYS A 199 24.48 14.40 1.36
CA LYS A 199 24.77 15.61 2.16
C LYS A 199 25.16 16.81 1.30
N ALA A 200 24.42 17.89 1.46
CA ALA A 200 24.52 19.15 0.75
C ALA A 200 24.40 20.32 1.74
N GLY A 201 24.46 21.56 1.23
CA GLY A 201 24.35 22.78 2.04
C GLY A 201 22.93 23.05 2.56
N PRO A 202 22.71 24.25 3.12
CA PRO A 202 21.44 24.63 3.76
C PRO A 202 20.30 24.84 2.76
N ASP A 203 20.65 25.16 1.51
CA ASP A 203 19.75 25.40 0.39
C ASP A 203 19.99 24.35 -0.70
N VAL A 204 18.99 23.50 -0.95
CA VAL A 204 19.06 22.44 -1.96
C VAL A 204 17.93 22.61 -2.96
N VAL A 205 18.27 22.67 -4.25
CA VAL A 205 17.28 22.60 -5.34
C VAL A 205 17.51 21.30 -6.11
N LEU A 206 16.50 20.43 -6.08
CA LEU A 206 16.55 19.11 -6.68
C LEU A 206 15.75 19.06 -7.98
N LYS A 207 16.41 18.63 -9.06
CA LYS A 207 15.77 18.20 -10.30
C LYS A 207 15.54 16.69 -10.22
N THR A 208 14.29 16.27 -10.35
CA THR A 208 13.87 14.86 -10.36
C THR A 208 13.22 14.55 -11.71
N LYS A 209 12.57 13.38 -11.81
CA LYS A 209 11.68 13.08 -12.94
C LYS A 209 10.38 13.91 -12.96
N LEU A 210 10.06 14.61 -11.87
CA LEU A 210 8.87 15.45 -11.76
C LEU A 210 8.95 16.67 -12.70
N PRO A 211 7.80 17.25 -13.10
CA PRO A 211 7.74 18.42 -13.97
C PRO A 211 8.33 19.68 -13.34
N LYS A 212 8.29 19.80 -12.00
CA LYS A 212 8.78 20.96 -11.26
C LYS A 212 9.95 20.56 -10.37
N THR A 213 10.78 21.53 -10.01
CA THR A 213 11.86 21.33 -9.03
C THR A 213 11.33 21.29 -7.61
N ILE A 214 11.99 20.54 -6.75
CA ILE A 214 11.76 20.57 -5.30
C ILE A 214 12.89 21.38 -4.67
N SER A 215 12.57 22.34 -3.82
CA SER A 215 13.58 23.06 -3.03
C SER A 215 13.41 22.83 -1.54
N PHE A 216 14.54 22.73 -0.86
CA PHE A 216 14.68 22.49 0.57
C PHE A 216 15.56 23.61 1.13
N LYS A 217 15.15 24.22 2.24
CA LYS A 217 15.88 25.33 2.87
C LYS A 217 15.83 25.22 4.38
N THR A 218 16.97 25.23 5.04
CA THR A 218 17.05 25.34 6.50
C THR A 218 16.84 26.78 6.97
N GLY A 219 16.37 26.94 8.20
CA GLY A 219 16.42 28.22 8.89
C GLY A 219 17.82 28.58 9.40
N ASN A 220 17.87 29.53 10.34
CA ASN A 220 19.09 30.11 10.90
C ASN A 220 19.54 29.40 12.20
N VAL A 221 18.61 28.76 12.91
CA VAL A 221 18.85 28.04 14.18
C VAL A 221 18.24 26.63 14.16
N ASP A 222 18.67 25.77 15.08
CA ASP A 222 18.25 24.35 15.16
C ASP A 222 16.73 24.20 15.35
N ALA A 223 16.11 25.17 16.02
CA ALA A 223 14.67 25.20 16.27
C ALA A 223 13.86 25.61 15.02
N ASP A 224 14.49 26.19 14.00
CA ASP A 224 13.76 26.62 12.81
C ASP A 224 13.34 25.40 11.98
N PRO A 225 12.12 25.41 11.42
CA PRO A 225 11.69 24.35 10.53
C PRO A 225 12.45 24.38 9.21
N VAL A 226 12.54 23.22 8.57
CA VAL A 226 13.00 23.14 7.17
C VAL A 226 11.83 23.53 6.27
N SER A 227 12.07 24.48 5.38
CA SER A 227 11.10 24.92 4.37
C SER A 227 11.21 24.05 3.13
N PHE A 228 10.05 23.65 2.60
CA PHE A 228 9.92 22.84 1.40
C PHE A 228 9.07 23.56 0.36
N GLN A 229 9.40 23.36 -0.91
CA GLN A 229 8.60 23.88 -2.01
C GLN A 229 8.64 22.96 -3.22
N TYR A 230 7.49 22.71 -3.83
CA TYR A 230 7.34 22.04 -5.11
C TYR A 230 6.42 22.86 -6.02
N GLY A 231 7.01 23.57 -7.00
CA GLY A 231 6.27 24.55 -7.78
C GLY A 231 5.78 25.71 -6.90
N ASP A 232 4.46 25.90 -6.82
CA ASP A 232 3.83 26.95 -6.02
C ASP A 232 3.42 26.46 -4.62
N ASP A 233 3.41 25.14 -4.40
CA ASP A 233 3.09 24.54 -3.10
C ASP A 233 4.29 24.68 -2.16
N LYS A 234 4.05 25.26 -0.98
CA LYS A 234 5.06 25.61 0.03
C LYS A 234 4.56 25.20 1.40
N TRP A 235 5.42 24.53 2.16
CA TRP A 235 5.13 24.11 3.53
C TRP A 235 6.44 23.94 4.31
N THR A 236 6.33 23.58 5.57
CA THR A 236 7.46 23.44 6.49
C THR A 236 7.47 22.08 7.16
N SER A 237 8.59 21.69 7.76
CA SER A 237 8.68 20.47 8.58
C SER A 237 7.69 20.41 9.73
N ASP A 238 7.20 21.56 10.22
CA ASP A 238 6.20 21.62 11.30
C ASP A 238 4.75 21.37 10.83
N ASP A 239 4.53 21.12 9.54
CA ASP A 239 3.21 20.73 9.03
C ASP A 239 2.94 19.26 9.37
N GLU A 240 2.32 19.00 10.53
CA GLU A 240 1.97 17.65 11.01
C GLU A 240 1.06 16.87 10.05
N GLY A 241 0.31 17.56 9.18
CA GLY A 241 -0.52 16.91 8.16
C GLY A 241 0.27 16.40 6.96
N ARG A 242 1.54 16.80 6.82
CA ARG A 242 2.40 16.44 5.70
C ARG A 242 3.71 15.80 6.12
N CYS A 243 4.20 16.08 7.32
CA CYS A 243 5.54 15.73 7.78
C CYS A 243 5.51 15.02 9.14
N SER A 244 6.31 13.98 9.25
CA SER A 244 6.72 13.36 10.50
C SER A 244 8.18 13.75 10.77
N VAL A 245 8.44 14.40 11.91
CA VAL A 245 9.76 14.93 12.26
C VAL A 245 10.29 14.24 13.50
N GLY A 246 11.45 13.60 13.35
CA GLY A 246 12.20 13.00 14.45
C GLY A 246 12.87 14.04 15.34
N LYS A 247 13.24 13.61 16.55
CA LYS A 247 14.11 14.40 17.42
C LYS A 247 15.52 14.39 16.90
N TYR A 248 16.33 15.35 17.35
CA TYR A 248 17.76 15.26 17.17
C TYR A 248 18.33 14.07 17.95
N ASP A 249 19.04 13.21 17.24
CA ASP A 249 19.83 12.12 17.78
C ASP A 249 21.24 12.20 17.16
N SER A 250 22.26 12.21 18.01
CA SER A 250 23.66 12.13 17.57
C SER A 250 24.10 13.21 16.55
N GLY A 251 23.47 14.39 16.58
CA GLY A 251 23.84 15.51 15.71
C GLY A 251 23.00 15.65 14.44
N ASP A 252 21.97 14.82 14.24
CA ASP A 252 21.03 14.97 13.12
C ASP A 252 19.59 14.61 13.50
N ARG A 253 18.63 15.07 12.70
CA ARG A 253 17.22 14.67 12.80
C ARG A 253 16.70 14.23 11.45
N GLU A 254 15.79 13.27 11.46
CA GLU A 254 15.15 12.73 10.26
C GLU A 254 13.73 13.28 10.09
N MET A 255 13.33 13.43 8.84
CA MET A 255 12.03 13.97 8.45
C MET A 255 11.49 13.19 7.26
N ASP A 256 10.28 12.65 7.39
CA ASP A 256 9.53 12.03 6.30
C ASP A 256 8.34 12.93 5.97
N CYS A 257 8.29 13.45 4.74
CA CYS A 257 7.23 14.35 4.32
C CYS A 257 6.56 13.88 3.03
N THR A 258 5.31 14.28 2.85
CA THR A 258 4.49 14.00 1.67
C THR A 258 4.08 15.29 0.95
N PHE A 259 3.85 15.19 -0.36
CA PHE A 259 3.41 16.30 -1.19
C PHE A 259 2.64 15.79 -2.42
N LYS A 260 1.85 16.66 -3.04
CA LYS A 260 1.19 16.34 -4.31
C LYS A 260 2.15 16.58 -5.48
N CYS A 261 2.37 15.53 -6.28
CA CYS A 261 3.30 15.54 -7.39
C CYS A 261 2.58 15.33 -8.71
N ASP A 262 1.79 16.33 -9.09
CA ASP A 262 1.13 16.39 -10.40
C ASP A 262 1.99 17.16 -11.42
#